data_AF-A0A842T2B5-F1
#
_entry.id   AF-A0A842T2B5-F1
#
_cell.length_a   1.000
_cell.length_b   1.000
_cell.length_c   1.000
_cell.angle_alpha   90.00
_cell.angle_beta   90.00
_cell.angle_gamma   90.00
#
_symmetry.space_group_name_H-M   'P 1'
#
loop_
_entity.id
_entity.type
_entity.pdbx_description
1 polymer ?
#
loop_
_entity_poly.entity_id
_entity_poly.type
_entity_poly.pdbx_seq_one_letter_code
_entity_poly.pdbx_strand_id
1 'polypeptide(L)'
;MSLEIALLDGLTATLIILSSVIFGSLSFINAKKMGAKLLYYAGAMMIFIGLFWLGPFTEFLSVLLFNTNLNPKSLYGILSYVWVAPAIIVAMYLGSELLVPEKKKIIVGIYAILGVIFDILIIFFNDQSFNYPIGPEGTGTPGVDLINGEFVRTFPTFWLVAVFLVSVLIFESFGFGLKAKQATGELRKKFVFLSVGFTVFVVCGALDSILSLPLAIGFVRIVMATFALWMYLGLKT
;
A
#
# COMPACT_ATOMS: atom_id res chain seq x y z
N MET A 1 7.61 -20.23 -15.85
CA MET A 1 6.24 -19.67 -15.91
C MET A 1 5.97 -19.18 -17.34
N SER A 2 4.74 -19.00 -17.82
CA SER A 2 4.55 -18.32 -19.11
C SER A 2 4.89 -16.83 -18.94
N LEU A 3 5.56 -16.23 -19.92
CA LEU A 3 5.90 -14.80 -19.98
C LEU A 3 4.70 -13.89 -19.61
N GLU A 4 3.49 -14.34 -19.95
CA GLU A 4 2.22 -13.68 -19.69
C GLU A 4 1.95 -13.41 -18.21
N ILE A 5 2.32 -14.35 -17.32
CA ILE A 5 2.08 -14.20 -15.88
C ILE A 5 3.07 -13.22 -15.26
N ALA A 6 4.34 -13.25 -15.67
CA ALA A 6 5.34 -12.26 -15.26
C ALA A 6 4.95 -10.84 -15.72
N LEU A 7 4.42 -10.72 -16.94
CA LEU A 7 3.86 -9.45 -17.43
C LEU A 7 2.68 -8.98 -16.59
N LEU A 8 1.76 -9.87 -16.21
CA LEU A 8 0.61 -9.51 -15.37
C LEU A 8 1.05 -8.94 -14.01
N ASP A 9 2.00 -9.58 -13.34
CA ASP A 9 2.51 -9.15 -12.04
C ASP A 9 3.16 -7.76 -12.12
N GLY A 10 4.09 -7.58 -13.05
CA GLY A 10 4.82 -6.33 -13.26
C GLY A 10 3.94 -5.17 -13.74
N LEU A 11 3.02 -5.41 -14.69
CA LEU A 11 2.12 -4.38 -15.20
C LEU A 11 1.12 -3.93 -14.14
N THR A 12 0.61 -4.84 -13.33
CA THR A 12 -0.33 -4.46 -12.26
C THR A 12 0.36 -3.72 -11.12
N ALA A 13 1.59 -4.08 -10.77
CA ALA A 13 2.43 -3.28 -9.86
C ALA A 13 2.69 -1.86 -10.43
N THR A 14 3.02 -1.76 -11.71
CA THR A 14 3.20 -0.48 -12.41
C THR A 14 1.93 0.37 -12.36
N LEU A 15 0.77 -0.23 -12.60
CA LEU A 15 -0.53 0.45 -12.56
C LEU A 15 -0.83 1.04 -11.18
N ILE A 16 -0.53 0.31 -10.11
CA ILE A 16 -0.71 0.80 -8.73
C ILE A 16 0.20 2.00 -8.44
N ILE A 17 1.48 1.91 -8.80
CA ILE A 17 2.43 3.02 -8.59
C ILE A 17 1.98 4.25 -9.38
N LEU A 18 1.70 4.09 -10.68
CA LEU A 18 1.34 5.23 -11.55
C LEU A 18 0.03 5.87 -11.09
N SER A 19 -1.01 5.10 -10.80
CA SER A 19 -2.28 5.63 -10.29
C SER A 19 -2.07 6.41 -8.98
N SER A 20 -1.32 5.84 -8.05
CA SER A 20 -1.02 6.45 -6.75
C SER A 20 -0.22 7.76 -6.87
N VAL A 21 0.81 7.77 -7.73
CA VAL A 21 1.64 8.95 -7.98
C VAL A 21 0.84 10.04 -8.70
N ILE A 22 0.05 9.69 -9.70
CA ILE A 22 -0.78 10.65 -10.45
C ILE A 22 -1.82 11.28 -9.53
N PHE A 23 -2.65 10.47 -8.85
CA PHE A 23 -3.72 11.00 -8.01
C PHE A 23 -3.19 11.65 -6.73
N GLY A 24 -2.09 11.15 -6.16
CA GLY A 24 -1.38 11.80 -5.06
C GLY A 24 -0.86 13.18 -5.44
N SER A 25 -0.25 13.31 -6.62
CA SER A 25 0.24 14.59 -7.17
C SER A 25 -0.90 15.56 -7.47
N LEU A 26 -2.00 15.10 -8.06
CA LEU A 26 -3.19 15.92 -8.29
C LEU A 26 -3.79 16.43 -6.97
N SER A 27 -3.81 15.59 -5.93
CA SER A 27 -4.20 16.01 -4.58
C SER A 27 -3.29 17.11 -4.04
N PHE A 28 -1.97 17.03 -4.21
CA PHE A 28 -1.08 18.14 -3.81
C PHE A 28 -1.35 19.45 -4.54
N ILE A 29 -1.62 19.39 -5.85
CA ILE A 29 -1.96 20.57 -6.65
C ILE A 29 -3.24 21.23 -6.12
N ASN A 30 -4.27 20.43 -5.83
CA ASN A 30 -5.53 20.92 -5.29
C ASN A 30 -5.37 21.43 -3.84
N ALA A 31 -4.57 20.75 -3.02
CA ALA A 31 -4.26 21.16 -1.65
C ALA A 31 -3.67 22.56 -1.60
N LYS A 32 -2.74 22.85 -2.52
CA LYS A 32 -2.09 24.16 -2.66
C LYS A 32 -3.08 25.24 -3.06
N LYS A 33 -3.96 24.96 -4.01
CA LYS A 33 -4.99 25.92 -4.45
C LYS A 33 -5.99 26.26 -3.34
N MET A 34 -6.28 25.31 -2.46
CA MET A 34 -7.30 25.46 -1.41
C MET A 34 -6.76 25.82 -0.03
N GLY A 35 -5.44 25.73 0.20
CA GLY A 35 -4.86 25.85 1.54
C GLY A 35 -5.25 24.69 2.49
N ALA A 36 -5.71 23.57 1.96
CA ALA A 36 -6.25 22.46 2.75
C ALA A 36 -5.13 21.51 3.22
N LYS A 37 -4.69 21.66 4.48
CA LYS A 37 -3.62 20.82 5.06
C LYS A 37 -3.89 19.32 4.97
N LEU A 38 -5.14 18.88 5.20
CA LEU A 38 -5.51 17.46 5.13
C LEU A 38 -5.30 16.85 3.74
N LEU A 39 -5.47 17.65 2.69
CA LEU A 39 -5.31 17.19 1.33
C LEU A 39 -3.84 16.91 0.97
N TYR A 40 -2.91 17.65 1.59
CA TYR A 40 -1.48 17.34 1.49
C TYR A 40 -1.17 15.96 2.09
N TYR A 41 -1.66 15.68 3.30
CA TYR A 41 -1.41 14.40 3.96
C TYR A 41 -2.03 13.23 3.19
N ALA A 42 -3.25 13.38 2.69
CA ALA A 42 -3.87 12.33 1.88
C ALA A 42 -3.14 12.12 0.54
N GLY A 43 -2.64 13.20 -0.10
CA GLY A 43 -1.75 13.14 -1.24
C GLY A 43 -0.50 12.30 -0.98
N ALA A 44 0.21 12.61 0.11
CA ALA A 44 1.41 11.90 0.54
C ALA A 44 1.13 10.41 0.80
N MET A 45 0.05 10.13 1.52
CA MET A 45 -0.32 8.76 1.87
C MET A 45 -0.65 7.91 0.64
N MET A 46 -1.37 8.45 -0.35
CA MET A 46 -1.59 7.73 -1.62
C MET A 46 -0.27 7.32 -2.26
N ILE A 47 0.71 8.23 -2.31
CA ILE A 47 2.03 7.93 -2.87
C ILE A 47 2.73 6.84 -2.04
N PHE A 48 2.78 6.98 -0.72
CA PHE A 48 3.45 5.98 0.13
C PHE A 48 2.82 4.59 0.01
N ILE A 49 1.49 4.50 -0.06
CA ILE A 49 0.79 3.23 -0.32
C ILE A 49 1.17 2.67 -1.69
N GLY A 50 1.17 3.50 -2.73
CA GLY A 50 1.55 3.04 -4.08
C GLY A 50 2.97 2.47 -4.13
N LEU A 51 3.89 3.06 -3.36
CA LEU A 51 5.28 2.61 -3.27
C LEU A 51 5.44 1.24 -2.58
N PHE A 52 4.37 0.64 -2.03
CA PHE A 52 4.44 -0.74 -1.53
C PHE A 52 4.77 -1.74 -2.65
N TRP A 53 4.45 -1.39 -3.89
CA TRP A 53 4.74 -2.20 -5.07
C TRP A 53 6.06 -1.83 -5.76
N LEU A 54 6.90 -0.99 -5.16
CA LEU A 54 8.18 -0.57 -5.75
C LEU A 54 9.15 -1.74 -5.93
N GLY A 55 9.16 -2.72 -5.03
CA GLY A 55 9.92 -3.97 -5.18
C GLY A 55 9.54 -4.75 -6.44
N PRO A 56 8.27 -5.22 -6.56
CA PRO A 56 7.79 -5.91 -7.76
C PRO A 56 7.99 -5.11 -9.06
N PHE A 57 7.75 -3.80 -9.01
CA PHE A 57 7.98 -2.92 -10.17
C PHE A 57 9.45 -2.89 -10.61
N THR A 58 10.37 -2.75 -9.66
CA THR A 58 11.81 -2.67 -9.97
C THR A 58 12.33 -4.02 -10.46
N GLU A 59 11.88 -5.10 -9.84
CA GLU A 59 12.15 -6.47 -10.27
C GLU A 59 11.67 -6.72 -11.71
N PHE A 60 10.45 -6.32 -12.03
CA PHE A 60 9.88 -6.41 -13.37
C PHE A 60 10.73 -5.64 -14.40
N LEU A 61 11.12 -4.40 -14.11
CA LEU A 61 11.99 -3.63 -15.00
C LEU A 61 13.37 -4.27 -15.16
N SER A 62 13.94 -4.82 -14.08
CA SER A 62 15.24 -5.47 -14.10
C SER A 62 15.25 -6.67 -15.04
N VAL A 63 14.24 -7.53 -14.93
CA VAL A 63 14.09 -8.70 -15.80
C VAL A 63 13.80 -8.26 -17.24
N LEU A 64 12.89 -7.32 -17.46
CA LEU A 64 12.49 -6.86 -18.80
C LEU A 64 13.64 -6.21 -19.57
N LEU A 65 14.46 -5.38 -18.90
CA LEU A 65 15.49 -4.57 -19.55
C LEU A 65 16.86 -5.24 -19.56
N PHE A 66 17.18 -6.04 -18.54
CA PHE A 66 18.52 -6.57 -18.32
C PHE A 66 18.58 -8.10 -18.24
N ASN A 67 17.43 -8.80 -18.29
CA ASN A 67 17.34 -10.25 -18.07
C ASN A 67 18.02 -10.70 -16.76
N THR A 68 17.89 -9.89 -15.70
CA THR A 68 18.44 -10.19 -14.37
C THR A 68 17.41 -9.87 -13.30
N ASN A 69 17.34 -10.70 -12.25
CA ASN A 69 16.57 -10.38 -11.05
C ASN A 69 17.35 -9.41 -10.15
N LEU A 70 16.63 -8.77 -9.22
CA LEU A 70 17.23 -7.98 -8.16
C LEU A 70 18.23 -8.82 -7.34
N ASN A 71 19.43 -8.27 -7.18
CA ASN A 71 20.50 -8.86 -6.38
C ASN A 71 21.15 -7.78 -5.50
N PRO A 72 21.09 -7.88 -4.15
CA PRO A 72 20.51 -8.99 -3.38
C PRO A 72 18.98 -9.02 -3.44
N LYS A 73 18.38 -10.22 -3.31
CA LYS A 73 16.91 -10.42 -3.32
C LYS A 73 16.19 -9.63 -2.23
N SER A 74 16.85 -9.40 -1.10
CA SER A 74 16.33 -8.62 0.02
C SER A 74 15.95 -7.19 -0.37
N LEU A 75 16.54 -6.65 -1.45
CA LEU A 75 16.17 -5.35 -2.00
C LEU A 75 14.70 -5.30 -2.42
N TYR A 76 14.12 -6.42 -2.88
CA TYR A 76 12.69 -6.52 -3.20
C TYR A 76 11.84 -6.14 -1.99
N GLY A 77 12.05 -6.82 -0.85
CA GLY A 77 11.26 -6.56 0.35
C GLY A 77 11.54 -5.19 0.96
N ILE A 78 12.78 -4.70 0.92
CA ILE A 78 13.11 -3.36 1.41
C ILE A 78 12.37 -2.30 0.59
N LEU A 79 12.44 -2.35 -0.74
CA LEU A 79 11.77 -1.39 -1.62
C LEU A 79 10.26 -1.39 -1.43
N SER A 80 9.67 -2.56 -1.18
CA SER A 80 8.23 -2.68 -0.92
C SER A 80 7.83 -2.16 0.46
N TYR A 81 8.54 -2.55 1.53
CA TYR A 81 7.98 -2.43 2.87
C TYR A 81 8.53 -1.26 3.69
N VAL A 82 9.61 -0.58 3.28
CA VAL A 82 10.10 0.64 3.97
C VAL A 82 9.09 1.79 3.95
N TRP A 83 8.10 1.73 3.05
CA TRP A 83 7.06 2.73 2.94
C TRP A 83 5.88 2.50 3.89
N VAL A 84 5.82 1.35 4.56
CA VAL A 84 4.72 1.02 5.48
C VAL A 84 4.69 2.01 6.65
N ALA A 85 5.83 2.30 7.27
CA ALA A 85 5.93 3.25 8.38
C ALA A 85 5.43 4.66 8.00
N PRO A 86 5.92 5.32 6.93
CA PRO A 86 5.40 6.64 6.56
C PRO A 86 3.92 6.59 6.16
N ALA A 87 3.47 5.53 5.47
CA ALA A 87 2.06 5.37 5.11
C ALA A 87 1.15 5.28 6.34
N ILE A 88 1.47 4.40 7.31
CA ILE A 88 0.62 4.18 8.49
C ILE A 88 0.61 5.40 9.41
N ILE A 89 1.74 6.10 9.57
CA ILE A 89 1.80 7.34 10.37
C ILE A 89 0.87 8.40 9.78
N VAL A 90 0.90 8.60 8.46
CA VAL A 90 0.05 9.59 7.80
C VAL A 90 -1.42 9.15 7.79
N ALA A 91 -1.70 7.86 7.59
CA ALA A 91 -3.04 7.32 7.72
C ALA A 91 -3.60 7.62 9.11
N MET A 92 -2.92 7.17 10.17
CA MET A 92 -3.38 7.39 11.53
C MET A 92 -3.51 8.86 11.90
N TYR A 93 -2.69 9.75 11.33
CA TYR A 93 -2.88 11.19 11.47
C TYR A 93 -4.22 11.65 10.86
N LEU A 94 -4.56 11.20 9.65
CA LEU A 94 -5.81 11.54 8.97
C LEU A 94 -7.04 11.00 9.72
N GLY A 95 -7.09 9.70 10.02
CA GLY A 95 -8.25 9.11 10.68
C GLY A 95 -8.46 9.62 12.10
N SER A 96 -7.37 9.79 12.87
CA SER A 96 -7.50 10.32 14.23
C SER A 96 -7.87 11.81 14.26
N GLU A 97 -7.44 12.62 13.28
CA GLU A 97 -7.87 14.02 13.16
C GLU A 97 -9.38 14.15 12.95
N LEU A 98 -10.02 13.13 12.37
CA LEU A 98 -11.45 13.16 12.08
C LEU A 98 -12.30 12.47 13.14
N LEU A 99 -11.78 11.40 13.75
CA LEU A 99 -12.52 10.58 14.69
C LEU A 99 -12.30 10.98 16.16
N VAL A 100 -11.04 11.17 16.56
CA VAL A 100 -10.64 11.34 17.96
C VAL A 100 -9.51 12.37 18.07
N PRO A 101 -9.74 13.65 17.71
CA PRO A 101 -8.67 14.65 17.57
C PRO A 101 -7.86 14.84 18.85
N GLU A 102 -8.49 14.69 20.01
CA GLU A 102 -7.87 14.82 21.33
C GLU A 102 -6.85 13.72 21.64
N LYS A 103 -6.92 12.56 20.97
CA LYS A 103 -5.97 11.45 21.11
C LYS A 103 -5.02 11.32 19.92
N LYS A 104 -5.15 12.15 18.88
CA LYS A 104 -4.33 12.11 17.65
C LYS A 104 -2.85 11.92 17.91
N LYS A 105 -2.25 12.76 18.77
CA LYS A 105 -0.81 12.70 19.06
C LYS A 105 -0.38 11.35 19.66
N ILE A 106 -1.23 10.78 20.51
CA ILE A 106 -0.96 9.49 21.15
C ILE A 106 -1.07 8.37 20.11
N ILE A 107 -2.13 8.36 19.31
CA ILE A 107 -2.33 7.37 18.25
C ILE A 107 -1.18 7.42 17.26
N VAL A 108 -0.89 8.59 16.68
CA VAL A 108 0.23 8.78 15.74
C VAL A 108 1.56 8.37 16.37
N GLY A 109 1.80 8.72 17.64
CA GLY A 109 3.01 8.32 18.37
C GLY A 109 3.17 6.80 18.50
N ILE A 110 2.09 6.08 18.82
CA ILE A 110 2.09 4.61 18.91
C ILE A 110 2.46 4.00 17.54
N TYR A 111 1.80 4.40 16.46
CA TYR A 111 2.08 3.86 15.13
C TYR A 111 3.43 4.31 14.57
N ALA A 112 3.95 5.45 15.00
CA ALA A 112 5.32 5.85 14.67
C ALA A 112 6.34 4.91 15.32
N ILE A 113 6.17 4.57 16.62
CA ILE A 113 7.05 3.62 17.30
C ILE A 113 6.94 2.23 16.66
N LEU A 114 5.72 1.74 16.41
CA LEU A 114 5.51 0.45 15.76
C LEU A 114 6.06 0.43 14.32
N GLY A 115 5.94 1.53 13.58
CA GLY A 115 6.51 1.71 12.25
C GLY A 115 8.03 1.65 12.25
N VAL A 116 8.69 2.30 13.22
CA VAL A 116 10.15 2.22 13.37
C VAL A 116 10.59 0.80 13.72
N ILE A 117 9.88 0.10 14.62
CA ILE A 117 10.15 -1.31 14.92
C ILE A 117 10.01 -2.15 13.65
N PHE A 118 8.96 -1.90 12.86
CA PHE A 118 8.74 -2.60 11.60
C PHE A 118 9.89 -2.37 10.62
N ASP A 119 10.32 -1.12 10.39
CA ASP A 119 11.43 -0.81 9.48
C ASP A 119 12.75 -1.46 9.92
N ILE A 120 13.04 -1.49 11.24
CA ILE A 120 14.21 -2.20 11.78
C ILE A 120 14.14 -3.69 11.40
N LEU A 121 12.98 -4.33 11.56
CA LEU A 121 12.80 -5.73 11.19
C LEU A 121 12.98 -5.96 9.69
N ILE A 122 12.44 -5.07 8.84
CA ILE A 122 12.57 -5.17 7.39
C ILE A 122 14.02 -4.98 6.93
N ILE A 123 14.77 -4.07 7.54
CA ILE A 123 16.14 -3.73 7.11
C ILE A 123 17.16 -4.76 7.63
N PHE A 124 17.08 -5.14 8.91
CA PHE A 124 18.10 -5.97 9.55
C PHE A 124 17.73 -7.45 9.64
N PHE A 125 16.44 -7.79 9.56
CA PHE A 125 15.93 -9.16 9.68
C PHE A 125 15.11 -9.55 8.44
N ASN A 126 15.55 -9.08 7.27
CA ASN A 126 14.83 -9.22 6.02
C ASN A 126 14.60 -10.71 5.64
N ASP A 127 15.65 -11.52 5.70
CA ASP A 127 15.59 -12.96 5.36
C ASP A 127 14.80 -13.79 6.38
N GLN A 128 14.51 -13.24 7.57
CA GLN A 128 13.60 -13.85 8.53
C GLN A 128 12.15 -13.38 8.32
N SER A 129 11.98 -12.21 7.71
CA SER A 129 10.68 -11.59 7.44
C SER A 129 10.05 -12.12 6.16
N PHE A 130 10.86 -12.49 5.17
CA PHE A 130 10.40 -12.88 3.84
C PHE A 130 11.12 -14.10 3.30
N ASN A 131 10.38 -14.87 2.49
CA ASN A 131 10.95 -15.77 1.50
C ASN A 131 10.93 -15.10 0.12
N TYR A 132 11.93 -15.38 -0.70
CA TYR A 132 12.05 -14.85 -2.06
C TYR A 132 12.17 -15.97 -3.12
N PRO A 133 11.16 -16.84 -3.25
CA PRO A 133 11.10 -17.77 -4.36
C PRO A 133 11.11 -17.02 -5.70
N ILE A 134 11.81 -17.59 -6.68
CA ILE A 134 11.73 -17.15 -8.07
C ILE A 134 10.70 -18.03 -8.76
N GLY A 135 9.70 -17.41 -9.38
CA GLY A 135 8.57 -18.11 -9.99
C GLY A 135 7.70 -18.90 -8.98
N PRO A 136 6.69 -19.65 -9.47
CA PRO A 136 5.83 -20.45 -8.63
C PRO A 136 6.63 -21.48 -7.83
N GLU A 137 6.43 -21.50 -6.51
CA GLU A 137 7.05 -22.47 -5.59
C GLU A 137 8.60 -22.47 -5.61
N GLY A 138 9.24 -21.42 -6.12
CA GLY A 138 10.70 -21.31 -6.18
C GLY A 138 11.36 -22.13 -7.30
N THR A 139 10.58 -22.61 -8.27
CA THR A 139 11.06 -23.45 -9.40
C THR A 139 11.37 -22.64 -10.67
N GLY A 140 11.32 -21.30 -10.59
CA GLY A 140 11.54 -20.41 -11.71
C GLY A 140 13.00 -20.29 -12.15
N THR A 141 13.17 -19.83 -13.39
CA THR A 141 14.45 -19.55 -14.03
C THR A 141 14.87 -18.10 -13.73
N PRO A 142 16.02 -17.87 -13.08
CA PRO A 142 16.55 -16.53 -12.86
C PRO A 142 16.73 -15.75 -14.18
N GLY A 143 16.43 -14.45 -14.15
CA GLY A 143 16.50 -13.56 -15.30
C GLY A 143 15.32 -13.68 -16.28
N VAL A 144 14.38 -14.59 -16.00
CA VAL A 144 13.16 -14.82 -16.82
C VAL A 144 11.91 -14.74 -15.96
N ASP A 145 11.89 -15.46 -14.84
CA ASP A 145 10.81 -15.44 -13.87
C ASP A 145 11.06 -14.38 -12.79
N LEU A 146 9.99 -13.79 -12.23
CA LEU A 146 10.08 -12.74 -11.20
C LEU A 146 10.23 -13.33 -9.78
N ILE A 147 10.83 -12.55 -8.90
CA ILE A 147 10.78 -12.79 -7.44
C ILE A 147 9.35 -12.60 -6.92
N ASN A 148 8.89 -13.56 -6.11
CA ASN A 148 7.70 -13.40 -5.28
C ASN A 148 8.13 -13.17 -3.83
N GLY A 149 7.75 -12.03 -3.23
CA GLY A 149 8.05 -11.72 -1.83
C GLY A 149 6.96 -12.25 -0.91
N GLU A 150 7.24 -13.33 -0.19
CA GLU A 150 6.26 -13.98 0.69
C GLU A 150 6.58 -13.72 2.16
N PHE A 151 5.64 -13.17 2.93
CA PHE A 151 5.83 -13.01 4.37
C PHE A 151 5.98 -14.37 5.08
N VAL A 152 6.99 -14.45 5.94
CA VAL A 152 7.10 -15.53 6.93
C VAL A 152 6.07 -15.28 8.03
N ARG A 153 4.96 -16.02 7.98
CA ARG A 153 3.78 -15.78 8.84
C ARG A 153 4.03 -15.97 10.34
N THR A 154 5.11 -16.65 10.71
CA THR A 154 5.52 -16.85 12.11
C THR A 154 6.39 -15.71 12.63
N PHE A 155 6.89 -14.83 11.76
CA PHE A 155 7.78 -13.72 12.15
C PHE A 155 6.98 -12.45 12.48
N PRO A 156 7.46 -11.56 13.37
CA PRO A 156 6.69 -10.39 13.83
C PRO A 156 6.26 -9.41 12.73
N THR A 157 6.96 -9.30 11.61
CA THR A 157 6.62 -8.38 10.52
C THR A 157 5.24 -8.66 9.91
N PHE A 158 4.89 -9.93 9.72
CA PHE A 158 3.57 -10.33 9.23
C PHE A 158 2.45 -9.83 10.17
N TRP A 159 2.63 -10.02 11.47
CA TRP A 159 1.64 -9.61 12.47
C TRP A 159 1.53 -8.10 12.61
N LEU A 160 2.65 -7.37 12.48
CA LEU A 160 2.64 -5.91 12.46
C LEU A 160 1.85 -5.37 11.26
N VAL A 161 2.05 -5.92 10.06
CA VAL A 161 1.27 -5.53 8.87
C VAL A 161 -0.22 -5.83 9.08
N ALA A 162 -0.56 -6.99 9.64
CA ALA A 162 -1.95 -7.33 9.95
C ALA A 162 -2.58 -6.32 10.91
N VAL A 163 -1.87 -5.94 11.98
CA VAL A 163 -2.31 -4.91 12.93
C VAL A 163 -2.48 -3.57 12.22
N PHE A 164 -1.55 -3.15 11.35
CA PHE A 164 -1.66 -1.90 10.60
C PHE A 164 -2.87 -1.90 9.67
N LEU A 165 -3.11 -2.98 8.93
CA LEU A 165 -4.27 -3.10 8.04
C LEU A 165 -5.59 -3.04 8.80
N VAL A 166 -5.71 -3.77 9.92
CA VAL A 166 -6.91 -3.70 10.78
C VAL A 166 -7.12 -2.29 11.32
N SER A 167 -6.03 -1.61 11.68
CA SER A 167 -6.09 -0.24 12.18
C SER A 167 -6.57 0.75 11.12
N VAL A 168 -6.04 0.66 9.90
CA VAL A 168 -6.50 1.46 8.76
C VAL A 168 -7.98 1.17 8.45
N LEU A 169 -8.42 -0.09 8.52
CA LEU A 169 -9.82 -0.44 8.33
C LEU A 169 -10.73 0.23 9.37
N ILE A 170 -10.31 0.25 10.64
CA ILE A 170 -11.10 0.85 11.72
C ILE A 170 -11.10 2.38 11.61
N PHE A 171 -9.93 3.00 11.59
CA PHE A 171 -9.80 4.46 11.66
C PHE A 171 -10.18 5.16 10.36
N GLU A 172 -9.83 4.59 9.21
CA GLU A 172 -10.10 5.22 7.92
C GLU A 172 -11.40 4.66 7.34
N SER A 173 -11.46 3.37 7.02
CA SER A 173 -12.62 2.82 6.30
C SER A 173 -13.92 2.99 7.07
N PHE A 174 -14.01 2.45 8.29
CA PHE A 174 -15.20 2.61 9.12
C PHE A 174 -15.35 4.02 9.65
N GLY A 175 -14.25 4.69 9.98
CA GLY A 175 -14.27 6.08 10.42
C GLY A 175 -14.94 7.03 9.43
N PHE A 176 -14.50 7.01 8.17
CA PHE A 176 -15.12 7.77 7.09
C PHE A 176 -16.55 7.30 6.82
N GLY A 177 -16.83 6.01 6.93
CA GLY A 177 -18.19 5.48 6.81
C GLY A 177 -19.16 6.05 7.85
N LEU A 178 -18.70 6.20 9.10
CA LEU A 178 -19.49 6.84 10.16
C LEU A 178 -19.71 8.33 9.89
N LYS A 179 -18.68 9.05 9.45
CA LYS A 179 -18.80 10.46 9.05
C LYS A 179 -19.71 10.65 7.85
N ALA A 180 -19.70 9.72 6.89
CA ALA A 180 -20.63 9.73 5.77
C ALA A 180 -22.09 9.61 6.21
N LYS A 181 -22.39 8.80 7.24
CA LYS A 181 -23.74 8.68 7.80
C LYS A 181 -24.21 9.96 8.49
N GLN A 182 -23.28 10.72 9.08
CA GLN A 182 -23.57 11.98 9.78
C GLN A 182 -23.65 13.19 8.85
N ALA A 183 -23.00 13.12 7.68
CA ALA A 183 -23.00 14.19 6.69
C ALA A 183 -24.18 14.11 5.72
N THR A 184 -24.45 15.22 5.02
CA THR A 184 -25.47 15.29 3.97
C THR A 184 -24.88 15.86 2.67
N GLY A 185 -25.64 15.73 1.57
CA GLY A 185 -25.29 16.30 0.28
C GLY A 185 -23.92 15.86 -0.25
N GLU A 186 -23.14 16.85 -0.70
CA GLU A 186 -21.84 16.61 -1.33
C GLU A 186 -20.80 16.09 -0.34
N LEU A 187 -20.85 16.52 0.93
CA LEU A 187 -19.92 16.08 1.96
C LEU A 187 -20.08 14.58 2.26
N ARG A 188 -21.32 14.07 2.25
CA ARG A 188 -21.58 12.64 2.41
C ARG A 188 -20.93 11.81 1.31
N LYS A 189 -21.06 12.22 0.04
CA LYS A 189 -20.45 11.50 -1.09
C LYS A 189 -18.93 11.41 -0.95
N LYS A 190 -18.31 12.50 -0.51
CA LYS A 190 -16.85 12.57 -0.28
C LYS A 190 -16.38 11.56 0.77
N PHE A 191 -17.05 11.52 1.92
CA PHE A 191 -16.74 10.53 2.95
C PHE A 191 -17.01 9.08 2.50
N VAL A 192 -18.03 8.85 1.66
CA VAL A 192 -18.24 7.52 1.05
C VAL A 192 -17.06 7.13 0.17
N PHE A 193 -16.60 8.02 -0.71
CA PHE A 193 -15.46 7.72 -1.58
C PHE A 193 -14.17 7.42 -0.79
N LEU A 194 -13.90 8.18 0.29
CA LEU A 194 -12.78 7.90 1.18
C LEU A 194 -12.93 6.52 1.83
N SER A 195 -14.09 6.23 2.41
CA SER A 195 -14.38 4.94 3.04
C SER A 195 -14.20 3.76 2.07
N VAL A 196 -14.69 3.89 0.84
CA VAL A 196 -14.54 2.89 -0.23
C VAL A 196 -13.07 2.74 -0.61
N GLY A 197 -12.34 3.84 -0.82
CA GLY A 197 -10.93 3.80 -1.20
C GLY A 197 -10.08 3.02 -0.18
N PHE A 198 -10.23 3.33 1.10
CA PHE A 198 -9.52 2.60 2.15
C PHE A 198 -9.99 1.15 2.30
N THR A 199 -11.29 0.86 2.12
CA THR A 199 -11.79 -0.52 2.13
C THR A 199 -11.17 -1.33 1.01
N VAL A 200 -11.16 -0.80 -0.21
CA VAL A 200 -10.52 -1.44 -1.38
C VAL A 200 -9.05 -1.70 -1.10
N PHE A 201 -8.31 -0.70 -0.60
CA PHE A 201 -6.90 -0.86 -0.25
C PHE A 201 -6.66 -1.96 0.80
N VAL A 202 -7.37 -1.93 1.94
CA VAL A 202 -7.14 -2.91 3.02
C VAL A 202 -7.50 -4.32 2.55
N VAL A 203 -8.68 -4.50 1.94
CA VAL A 203 -9.14 -5.83 1.51
C VAL A 203 -8.21 -6.38 0.43
N CYS A 204 -7.88 -5.58 -0.58
CA CYS A 204 -7.02 -6.04 -1.66
C CYS A 204 -5.57 -6.24 -1.18
N GLY A 205 -5.04 -5.37 -0.33
CA GLY A 205 -3.68 -5.53 0.22
C GLY A 205 -3.56 -6.76 1.11
N ALA A 206 -4.59 -7.08 1.90
CA ALA A 206 -4.65 -8.32 2.67
C ALA A 206 -4.72 -9.54 1.74
N LEU A 207 -5.55 -9.50 0.69
CA LEU A 207 -5.65 -10.57 -0.31
C LEU A 207 -4.33 -10.77 -1.08
N ASP A 208 -3.69 -9.69 -1.53
CA ASP A 208 -2.38 -9.70 -2.22
C ASP A 208 -1.31 -10.41 -1.38
N SER A 209 -1.38 -10.27 -0.06
CA SER A 209 -0.41 -10.85 0.88
C SER A 209 -0.65 -12.34 1.21
N ILE A 210 -1.83 -12.89 0.88
CA ILE A 210 -2.19 -14.28 1.24
C ILE A 210 -2.44 -15.19 0.03
N LEU A 211 -2.79 -14.60 -1.12
CA LEU A 211 -3.03 -15.35 -2.35
C LEU A 211 -1.70 -15.86 -2.92
N SER A 212 -1.72 -17.08 -3.46
CA SER A 212 -0.58 -17.68 -4.15
C SER A 212 -0.80 -17.83 -5.66
N LEU A 213 -2.05 -17.69 -6.13
CA LEU A 213 -2.40 -17.85 -7.55
C LEU A 213 -2.12 -16.54 -8.30
N PRO A 214 -1.20 -16.51 -9.28
CA PRO A 214 -0.80 -15.26 -9.93
C PRO A 214 -1.94 -14.51 -10.63
N LEU A 215 -2.88 -15.24 -11.24
CA LEU A 215 -4.04 -14.62 -11.88
C LEU A 215 -4.96 -13.91 -10.88
N ALA A 216 -5.14 -14.49 -9.68
CA ALA A 216 -5.93 -13.89 -8.63
C ALA A 216 -5.25 -12.64 -8.06
N ILE A 217 -3.92 -12.69 -7.86
CA ILE A 217 -3.09 -11.56 -7.46
C ILE A 217 -3.24 -10.41 -8.48
N GLY A 218 -3.07 -10.69 -9.77
CA GLY A 218 -3.23 -9.68 -10.82
C GLY A 218 -4.61 -9.02 -10.80
N PHE A 219 -5.69 -9.79 -10.66
CA PHE A 219 -7.04 -9.24 -10.55
C PHE A 219 -7.21 -8.34 -9.32
N VAL A 220 -6.74 -8.80 -8.16
CA VAL A 220 -6.79 -8.03 -6.90
C VAL A 220 -6.02 -6.72 -7.03
N ARG A 221 -4.85 -6.72 -7.69
CA ARG A 221 -4.05 -5.52 -7.93
C ARG A 221 -4.71 -4.53 -8.88
N ILE A 222 -5.42 -5.00 -9.91
CA ILE A 222 -6.20 -4.12 -10.80
C ILE A 222 -7.29 -3.40 -10.00
N VAL A 223 -8.04 -4.12 -9.16
CA VAL A 223 -9.06 -3.52 -8.30
C VAL A 223 -8.41 -2.56 -7.31
N MET A 224 -7.31 -2.97 -6.70
CA MET A 224 -6.55 -2.17 -5.75
C MET A 224 -6.08 -0.85 -6.35
N ALA A 225 -5.58 -0.83 -7.60
CA ALA A 225 -5.15 0.39 -8.27
C ALA A 225 -6.23 1.50 -8.34
N THR A 226 -7.51 1.13 -8.21
CA THR A 226 -8.61 2.11 -8.15
C THR A 226 -8.68 2.88 -6.83
N PHE A 227 -8.01 2.42 -5.76
CA PHE A 227 -8.09 3.04 -4.43
C PHE A 227 -7.71 4.53 -4.47
N ALA A 228 -6.65 4.87 -5.20
CA ALA A 228 -6.12 6.23 -5.31
C ALA A 228 -7.13 7.15 -6.03
N LEU A 229 -7.86 6.63 -7.01
CA LEU A 229 -8.95 7.35 -7.67
C LEU A 229 -10.09 7.64 -6.68
N TRP A 230 -10.56 6.63 -5.93
CA TRP A 230 -11.61 6.83 -4.94
C TRP A 230 -11.21 7.86 -3.88
N MET A 231 -9.98 7.74 -3.39
CA MET A 231 -9.41 8.71 -2.47
C MET A 231 -9.39 10.13 -3.04
N TYR A 232 -8.89 10.30 -4.26
CA TYR A 232 -8.88 11.59 -4.94
C TYR A 232 -10.28 12.17 -5.13
N LEU A 233 -11.26 11.36 -5.54
CA LEU A 233 -12.66 11.80 -5.69
C LEU A 233 -13.26 12.22 -4.35
N GLY A 234 -12.90 11.55 -3.25
CA GLY A 234 -13.31 11.93 -1.90
C GLY A 234 -12.74 13.27 -1.43
N LEU A 235 -11.66 13.72 -2.06
CA LEU A 235 -10.91 14.90 -1.65
C LEU A 235 -11.07 16.10 -2.59
N LYS A 236 -11.39 15.83 -3.86
CA LYS A 236 -11.64 16.85 -4.87
C LYS A 236 -12.81 17.75 -4.42
N THR A 237 -12.62 19.05 -4.47
CA THR A 237 -13.68 20.07 -4.38
C THR A 237 -13.98 20.65 -5.74
#